data_AF-A0A0B6VK40-F1
#
_entry.id   AF-A0A0B6VK40-F1
#
_cell.length_a   1.000
_cell.length_b   1.000
_cell.length_c   1.000
_cell.angle_alpha   90.00
_cell.angle_beta   90.00
_cell.angle_gamma   90.00
#
_symmetry.space_group_name_H-M   'P 1'
#
loop_
_entity.id
_entity.type
_entity.pdbx_description
1 polymer ?
#
loop_
_entity_poly.entity_id
_entity_poly.type
_entity_poly.pdbx_seq_one_letter_code
_entity_poly.pdbx_strand_id
1 'polypeptide(L)'
;MDFIAEIEFLRDDARLKLQEATKICNDADNSLIKTNEYLNERDITLPKLIFIVNSLDQQLRLITIIKNSLILKFNDLINLNNKLINKLTKNLKKFENLIKVLKNIKIDKSFNDTNNNHDYELTLFDFISEELVNELINDSESLIQDNSISNKINKTNSLIIRFESDINNLKNNFKNLKLLLENINHTENEHNLNNINNNNKDIIDYDDNILKLFKINQELESELVSLLQSFNNHYDQCNKGYNLIINNENNNENNNNNANNANNQINNIEILNFLKNDYNQLPNNLNLLNDCSIQIIKNSNEILNLIDLNFNKLKFKIEKILIKFKEKFKNLNEFLIEFKKNLNDFSFKIKNLKLLIKKIKLISINFKNFIKSYYNLIIEIDRRFNLNLKINKLINEFKLNSNNLINDNFKLKENFLNLNGDYLPKNLISNLKFNNILSFENNLNLINIDYNFEILPNLNKNLINEAKNYLNK
;
A
#
# COMPACT_ATOMS: atom_id res chain seq x y z
N MET A 1 -48.02 56.40 70.27
CA MET A 1 -46.90 55.72 69.57
C MET A 1 -47.21 55.88 68.10
N ASP A 2 -46.33 56.52 67.34
CA ASP A 2 -46.52 56.69 65.89
C ASP A 2 -46.24 55.36 65.20
N PHE A 3 -47.28 54.54 65.10
CA PHE A 3 -47.25 53.24 64.42
C PHE A 3 -46.82 53.38 62.95
N ILE A 4 -47.10 54.53 62.33
CA ILE A 4 -46.68 54.87 60.97
C ILE A 4 -45.15 54.96 60.88
N ALA A 5 -44.51 55.77 61.74
CA ALA A 5 -43.07 56.00 61.71
C ALA A 5 -42.27 54.72 61.98
N GLU A 6 -42.78 53.84 62.86
CA GLU A 6 -42.14 52.57 63.18
C GLU A 6 -42.23 51.55 62.02
N ILE A 7 -43.33 51.55 61.27
CA ILE A 7 -43.49 50.68 60.09
C ILE A 7 -42.77 51.24 58.86
N GLU A 8 -42.68 52.56 58.70
CA GLU A 8 -41.83 53.17 57.67
C GLU A 8 -40.37 52.78 57.86
N PHE A 9 -39.88 52.82 59.11
CA PHE A 9 -38.54 52.34 59.43
C PHE A 9 -38.33 50.86 59.09
N LEU A 10 -39.26 49.98 59.51
CA LEU A 10 -39.19 48.54 59.20
C LEU A 10 -39.24 48.26 57.69
N ARG A 11 -40.04 49.02 56.94
CA ARG A 11 -40.17 48.90 55.48
C ARG A 11 -38.89 49.34 54.77
N ASP A 12 -38.30 50.46 55.18
CA ASP A 12 -37.09 50.98 54.55
C ASP A 12 -35.86 50.11 54.86
N ASP A 13 -35.75 49.55 56.07
CA ASP A 13 -34.71 48.58 56.40
C ASP A 13 -34.92 47.24 55.67
N ALA A 14 -36.15 46.73 55.60
CA ALA A 14 -36.48 45.53 54.82
C ALA A 14 -36.11 45.71 53.33
N ARG A 15 -36.30 46.92 52.77
CA ARG A 15 -35.88 47.25 51.40
C ARG A 15 -34.36 47.18 51.24
N LEU A 16 -33.60 47.77 52.17
CA LEU A 16 -32.14 47.74 52.14
C LEU A 16 -31.61 46.30 52.26
N LYS A 17 -32.18 45.51 53.18
CA LYS A 17 -31.81 44.11 53.39
C LYS A 17 -32.17 43.22 52.20
N LEU A 18 -33.29 43.48 51.53
CA LEU A 18 -33.65 42.81 50.28
C LEU A 18 -32.68 43.17 49.14
N GLN A 19 -32.27 44.44 49.02
CA GLN A 19 -31.26 44.86 48.04
C GLN A 19 -29.89 44.21 48.29
N GLU A 20 -29.51 44.07 49.56
CA GLU A 20 -28.29 43.36 49.96
C GLU A 20 -28.37 41.86 49.62
N ALA A 21 -29.47 41.20 50.02
CA ALA A 21 -29.72 39.78 49.76
C ALA A 21 -29.77 39.46 48.25
N THR A 22 -30.45 40.29 47.45
CA THR A 22 -30.51 40.11 45.99
C THR A 22 -29.14 40.21 45.34
N LYS A 23 -28.28 41.13 45.80
CA LYS A 23 -26.91 41.25 45.30
C LYS A 23 -26.08 39.99 45.60
N ILE A 24 -26.16 39.49 46.83
CA ILE A 24 -25.42 38.28 47.25
C ILE A 24 -25.91 37.03 46.48
N CYS A 25 -27.22 36.92 46.24
CA CYS A 25 -27.79 35.84 45.44
C CYS A 25 -27.33 35.92 43.98
N ASN A 26 -27.31 37.12 43.38
CA ASN A 26 -26.83 37.31 42.01
C ASN A 26 -25.35 36.91 41.86
N ASP A 27 -24.50 37.19 42.84
CA ASP A 27 -23.08 36.81 42.80
C ASP A 27 -22.88 35.28 42.88
N ALA A 28 -23.68 34.60 43.71
CA ALA A 28 -23.70 33.15 43.80
C ALA A 28 -24.26 32.50 42.52
N ASP A 29 -25.37 33.02 41.99
CA ASP A 29 -26.01 32.53 40.77
C ASP A 29 -25.09 32.68 39.55
N ASN A 30 -24.43 33.84 39.40
CA ASN A 30 -23.40 34.03 38.37
C ASN A 30 -22.26 33.00 38.46
N SER A 31 -21.91 32.54 39.65
CA SER A 31 -20.87 31.52 39.86
C SER A 31 -21.37 30.13 39.49
N LEU A 32 -22.62 29.81 39.83
CA LEU A 32 -23.28 28.55 39.43
C LEU A 32 -23.47 28.45 37.92
N ILE A 33 -23.95 29.52 37.27
CA ILE A 33 -24.12 29.59 35.81
C ILE A 33 -22.79 29.30 35.12
N LYS A 34 -21.70 29.96 35.53
CA LYS A 34 -20.36 29.70 34.98
C LYS A 34 -19.95 28.25 35.17
N THR A 35 -20.08 27.70 36.37
CA THR A 35 -19.72 26.31 36.63
C THR A 35 -20.54 25.34 35.77
N ASN A 36 -21.84 25.59 35.59
CA ASN A 36 -22.73 24.81 34.71
C ASN A 36 -22.31 24.90 33.24
N GLU A 37 -21.94 26.07 32.74
CA GLU A 37 -21.44 26.24 31.37
C GLU A 37 -20.18 25.41 31.13
N TYR A 38 -19.22 25.43 32.06
CA TYR A 38 -17.98 24.65 31.96
C TYR A 38 -18.21 23.13 32.06
N LEU A 39 -19.14 22.69 32.94
CA LEU A 39 -19.52 21.28 33.03
C LEU A 39 -20.22 20.81 31.75
N ASN A 40 -21.12 21.62 31.20
CA ASN A 40 -21.78 21.33 29.92
C ASN A 40 -20.77 21.27 28.76
N GLU A 41 -19.80 22.18 28.69
CA GLU A 41 -18.74 22.12 27.69
C GLU A 41 -17.97 20.79 27.82
N ARG A 42 -17.57 20.41 29.05
CA ARG A 42 -16.89 19.15 29.35
C ARG A 42 -17.70 17.95 28.87
N ASP A 43 -18.96 17.85 29.24
CA ASP A 43 -19.82 16.70 28.94
C ASP A 43 -20.08 16.57 27.42
N ILE A 44 -20.06 17.67 26.67
CA ILE A 44 -20.16 17.66 25.20
C ILE A 44 -18.83 17.28 24.53
N THR A 45 -17.71 17.68 25.12
CA THR A 45 -16.38 17.59 24.48
C THR A 45 -15.63 16.31 24.85
N LEU A 46 -15.79 15.79 26.07
CA LEU A 46 -15.15 14.56 26.52
C LEU A 46 -15.50 13.35 25.65
N PRO A 47 -16.78 13.08 25.30
CA PRO A 47 -17.12 11.99 24.39
C PRO A 47 -16.48 12.14 23.01
N LYS A 48 -16.38 13.38 22.50
CA LYS A 48 -15.71 13.68 21.22
C LYS A 48 -14.21 13.36 21.30
N LEU A 49 -13.56 13.72 22.40
CA LEU A 49 -12.14 13.41 22.62
C LEU A 49 -11.90 11.91 22.73
N ILE A 50 -12.75 11.17 23.45
CA ILE A 50 -12.72 9.70 23.53
C ILE A 50 -12.87 9.09 22.13
N PHE A 51 -13.86 9.54 21.36
CA PHE A 51 -14.08 9.08 19.99
C PHE A 51 -12.85 9.33 19.10
N ILE A 52 -12.24 10.50 19.19
CA ILE A 52 -11.03 10.86 18.44
C ILE A 52 -9.88 9.92 18.82
N VAL A 53 -9.66 9.67 20.11
CA VAL A 53 -8.59 8.77 20.55
C VAL A 53 -8.84 7.35 20.07
N ASN A 54 -10.06 6.82 20.22
CA ASN A 54 -10.41 5.50 19.69
C ASN A 54 -10.19 5.42 18.18
N SER A 55 -10.56 6.47 17.45
CA SER A 55 -10.31 6.57 16.01
C SER A 55 -8.81 6.55 15.68
N LEU A 56 -7.98 7.28 16.44
CA LEU A 56 -6.53 7.28 16.28
C LEU A 56 -5.91 5.90 16.56
N ASP A 57 -6.40 5.15 17.56
CA ASP A 57 -5.95 3.76 17.82
C ASP A 57 -6.24 2.88 16.60
N GLN A 58 -7.45 2.96 16.04
CA GLN A 58 -7.81 2.19 14.84
C GLN A 58 -6.96 2.58 13.63
N GLN A 59 -6.68 3.88 13.46
CA GLN A 59 -5.80 4.35 12.39
C GLN A 59 -4.36 3.83 12.54
N LEU A 60 -3.81 3.79 13.76
CA LEU A 60 -2.49 3.20 14.01
C LEU A 60 -2.45 1.69 13.72
N ARG A 61 -3.53 0.96 14.06
CA ARG A 61 -3.67 -0.45 13.72
C ARG A 61 -3.69 -0.64 12.21
N LEU A 62 -4.49 0.16 11.50
CA LEU A 62 -4.59 0.11 10.04
C LEU A 62 -3.24 0.42 9.37
N ILE A 63 -2.52 1.45 9.82
CA ILE A 63 -1.17 1.74 9.31
C ILE A 63 -0.22 0.56 9.54
N THR A 64 -0.31 -0.11 10.69
CA THR A 64 0.51 -1.30 10.98
C THR A 64 0.18 -2.46 10.04
N ILE A 65 -1.10 -2.68 9.72
CA ILE A 65 -1.53 -3.70 8.76
C ILE A 65 -1.04 -3.37 7.35
N ILE A 66 -1.13 -2.10 6.94
CA ILE A 66 -0.59 -1.63 5.66
C ILE A 66 0.93 -1.88 5.61
N LYS A 67 1.67 -1.53 6.65
CA LYS A 67 3.12 -1.81 6.76
C LYS A 67 3.42 -3.27 6.47
N ASN A 68 2.76 -4.17 7.21
CA ASN A 68 3.02 -5.61 7.11
C ASN A 68 2.68 -6.13 5.71
N SER A 69 1.59 -5.63 5.11
CA SER A 69 1.20 -5.98 3.74
C SER A 69 2.22 -5.52 2.70
N LEU A 70 2.80 -4.33 2.88
CA LEU A 70 3.85 -3.81 2.00
C LEU A 70 5.14 -4.62 2.12
N ILE A 71 5.55 -4.97 3.35
CA ILE A 71 6.71 -5.82 3.61
C ILE A 71 6.55 -7.19 2.94
N LEU A 72 5.37 -7.83 3.10
CA LEU A 72 5.10 -9.12 2.47
C LEU A 72 5.20 -9.04 0.94
N LYS A 73 4.54 -8.07 0.31
CA LYS A 73 4.62 -7.88 -1.15
C LYS A 73 6.04 -7.62 -1.63
N PHE A 74 6.81 -6.84 -0.88
CA PHE A 74 8.20 -6.54 -1.22
C PHE A 74 9.10 -7.78 -1.12
N ASN A 75 8.93 -8.57 -0.06
CA ASN A 75 9.64 -9.84 0.12
C ASN A 75 9.29 -10.85 -0.98
N ASP A 76 8.02 -10.94 -1.38
CA ASP A 76 7.58 -11.79 -2.49
C ASP A 76 8.27 -11.42 -3.80
N LEU A 77 8.38 -10.11 -4.08
CA LEU A 77 9.09 -9.64 -5.26
C LEU A 77 10.59 -9.99 -5.20
N ILE A 78 11.26 -9.77 -4.07
CA ILE A 78 12.67 -10.16 -3.89
C ILE A 78 12.84 -11.67 -4.15
N ASN A 79 11.98 -12.49 -3.56
CA ASN A 79 12.01 -13.95 -3.74
C ASN A 79 11.80 -14.35 -5.20
N LEU A 80 10.85 -13.71 -5.89
CA LEU A 80 10.62 -13.92 -7.32
C LEU A 80 11.83 -13.50 -8.16
N ASN A 81 12.46 -12.37 -7.85
CA ASN A 81 13.65 -11.90 -8.52
C ASN A 81 14.81 -12.90 -8.38
N ASN A 82 15.10 -13.34 -7.15
CA ASN A 82 16.15 -14.33 -6.89
C ASN A 82 15.88 -15.65 -7.62
N LYS A 83 14.62 -16.12 -7.65
CA LYS A 83 14.22 -17.30 -8.43
C LYS A 83 14.46 -17.11 -9.93
N LEU A 84 14.15 -15.92 -10.47
CA LEU A 84 14.36 -15.61 -11.88
C LEU A 84 15.84 -15.47 -12.23
N ILE A 85 16.65 -14.81 -11.40
CA ILE A 85 18.10 -14.74 -11.56
C ILE A 85 18.71 -16.14 -11.57
N ASN A 86 18.35 -17.00 -10.61
CA ASN A 86 18.80 -18.38 -10.56
C ASN A 86 18.38 -19.20 -11.80
N LYS A 87 17.20 -18.89 -12.37
CA LYS A 87 16.73 -19.52 -13.59
C LYS A 87 17.48 -19.00 -14.82
N LEU A 88 17.79 -17.71 -14.85
CA LEU A 88 18.55 -17.06 -15.91
C LEU A 88 19.98 -17.60 -15.94
N THR A 89 20.69 -17.60 -14.82
CA THR A 89 22.06 -18.15 -14.71
C THR A 89 22.14 -19.61 -15.14
N LYS A 90 21.16 -20.44 -14.75
CA LYS A 90 21.08 -21.84 -15.23
C LYS A 90 20.88 -21.94 -16.74
N ASN A 91 20.07 -21.07 -17.35
CA ASN A 91 19.86 -21.09 -18.80
C ASN A 91 21.07 -20.53 -19.55
N LEU A 92 21.74 -19.51 -19.01
CA LEU A 92 22.97 -18.96 -19.56
C LEU A 92 24.09 -20.00 -19.60
N LYS A 93 24.34 -20.71 -18.50
CA LYS A 93 25.32 -21.82 -18.50
C LYS A 93 25.01 -22.88 -19.55
N LYS A 94 23.73 -23.20 -19.76
CA LYS A 94 23.32 -24.14 -20.82
C LYS A 94 23.55 -23.56 -22.21
N PHE A 95 23.31 -22.27 -22.39
CA PHE A 95 23.51 -21.54 -23.63
C PHE A 95 25.00 -21.42 -23.98
N GLU A 96 25.84 -21.03 -23.03
CA GLU A 96 27.31 -21.02 -23.16
C GLU A 96 27.86 -22.40 -23.51
N ASN A 97 27.35 -23.46 -22.88
CA ASN A 97 27.74 -24.83 -23.23
C ASN A 97 27.32 -25.19 -24.67
N LEU A 98 26.17 -24.73 -25.14
CA LEU A 98 25.77 -24.90 -26.54
C LEU A 98 26.69 -24.13 -27.50
N ILE A 99 27.09 -22.92 -27.14
CA ILE A 99 28.06 -22.13 -27.91
C ILE A 99 29.41 -22.85 -27.97
N LYS A 100 29.88 -23.42 -26.86
CA LYS A 100 31.11 -24.24 -26.85
C LYS A 100 30.98 -25.46 -27.76
N VAL A 101 29.82 -26.12 -27.77
CA VAL A 101 29.56 -27.22 -28.71
C VAL A 101 29.62 -26.74 -30.15
N LEU A 102 29.01 -25.60 -30.49
CA LEU A 102 29.08 -25.00 -31.83
C LEU A 102 30.50 -24.67 -32.27
N LYS A 103 31.33 -24.15 -31.35
CA LYS A 103 32.76 -23.86 -31.59
C LYS A 103 33.61 -25.14 -31.74
N ASN A 104 33.18 -26.26 -31.17
CA ASN A 104 33.91 -27.53 -31.26
C ASN A 104 33.53 -28.35 -32.50
N ILE A 105 32.34 -28.12 -33.09
CA ILE A 105 31.90 -28.80 -34.31
C ILE A 105 32.63 -28.17 -35.50
N LYS A 106 33.67 -28.86 -35.97
CA LYS A 106 34.43 -28.49 -37.17
C LYS A 106 33.62 -28.81 -38.41
N ILE A 107 33.68 -27.92 -39.39
CA ILE A 107 33.07 -28.11 -40.71
C ILE A 107 34.08 -28.84 -41.60
N ASP A 108 33.57 -29.75 -42.45
CA ASP A 108 34.42 -30.44 -43.41
C ASP A 108 35.07 -29.45 -44.37
N LYS A 109 36.36 -29.64 -44.65
CA LYS A 109 37.14 -28.78 -45.57
C LYS A 109 36.55 -28.77 -46.97
N SER A 110 35.81 -29.83 -47.33
CA SER A 110 35.12 -29.94 -48.62
C SER A 110 34.03 -28.88 -48.83
N PHE A 111 33.55 -28.20 -47.78
CA PHE A 111 32.59 -27.09 -47.89
C PHE A 111 33.24 -25.72 -48.13
N ASN A 112 34.58 -25.63 -48.07
CA ASN A 112 35.29 -24.38 -48.29
C ASN A 112 35.56 -24.16 -49.78
N ASP A 113 34.57 -23.63 -50.49
CA ASP A 113 34.80 -23.04 -51.80
C ASP A 113 35.39 -21.64 -51.60
N THR A 114 36.73 -21.48 -51.64
CA THR A 114 37.41 -20.26 -52.18
C THR A 114 38.94 -20.30 -52.03
N ASN A 115 39.59 -19.69 -53.02
CA ASN A 115 41.02 -19.53 -53.31
C ASN A 115 41.86 -18.77 -52.26
N ASN A 116 41.50 -18.78 -50.97
CA ASN A 116 42.24 -18.06 -49.94
C ASN A 116 43.02 -19.05 -49.08
N ASN A 117 44.36 -18.95 -49.13
CA ASN A 117 45.39 -19.74 -48.42
C ASN A 117 45.33 -19.61 -46.88
N HIS A 118 44.18 -19.74 -46.28
CA HIS A 118 44.01 -19.67 -44.84
C HIS A 118 43.56 -21.03 -44.32
N ASP A 119 44.50 -21.74 -43.68
CA ASP A 119 44.35 -22.99 -42.94
C ASP A 119 43.44 -22.86 -41.68
N TYR A 120 42.46 -21.95 -41.68
CA TYR A 120 41.54 -21.83 -40.56
C TYR A 120 40.43 -22.87 -40.70
N GLU A 121 40.35 -23.76 -39.71
CA GLU A 121 39.26 -24.73 -39.56
C GLU A 121 37.97 -23.98 -39.20
N LEU A 122 37.05 -23.85 -40.16
CA LEU A 122 35.73 -23.26 -39.91
C LEU A 122 34.93 -24.14 -38.96
N THR A 123 34.19 -23.50 -38.08
CA THR A 123 33.31 -24.13 -37.10
C THR A 123 31.87 -23.74 -37.37
N LEU A 124 30.93 -24.52 -36.82
CA LEU A 124 29.50 -24.21 -36.96
C LEU A 124 29.13 -22.85 -36.31
N PHE A 125 29.96 -22.36 -35.40
CA PHE A 125 29.79 -21.05 -34.78
C PHE A 125 30.00 -19.88 -35.77
N ASP A 126 30.86 -20.03 -36.78
CA ASP A 126 31.20 -18.94 -37.71
C ASP A 126 30.01 -18.53 -38.61
N PHE A 127 28.97 -19.37 -38.65
CA PHE A 127 27.71 -19.11 -39.37
C PHE A 127 26.65 -18.43 -38.49
N ILE A 128 27.02 -18.05 -37.26
CA ILE A 128 26.15 -17.40 -36.28
C ILE A 128 26.71 -16.00 -36.00
N SER A 129 25.83 -15.01 -35.88
CA SER A 129 26.24 -13.66 -35.48
C SER A 129 26.79 -13.66 -34.05
N GLU A 130 28.10 -13.47 -33.94
CA GLU A 130 28.80 -13.33 -32.65
C GLU A 130 28.35 -12.08 -31.89
N GLU A 131 28.03 -11.00 -32.60
CA GLU A 131 27.51 -9.75 -32.02
C GLU A 131 26.24 -9.99 -31.23
N LEU A 132 25.24 -10.66 -31.82
CA LEU A 132 23.97 -10.96 -31.15
C LEU A 132 24.15 -11.90 -29.94
N VAL A 133 25.11 -12.83 -30.02
CA VAL A 133 25.41 -13.75 -28.90
C VAL A 133 26.05 -12.98 -27.75
N ASN A 134 27.03 -12.13 -28.04
CA ASN A 134 27.73 -11.33 -27.05
C ASN A 134 26.80 -10.28 -26.42
N GLU A 135 25.93 -9.64 -27.20
CA GLU A 135 24.88 -8.74 -26.68
C GLU A 135 23.98 -9.46 -25.68
N LEU A 136 23.51 -10.67 -26.00
CA LEU A 136 22.64 -11.42 -25.10
C LEU A 136 23.33 -11.86 -23.81
N ILE A 137 24.61 -12.23 -23.89
CA ILE A 137 25.42 -12.57 -22.71
C ILE A 137 25.62 -11.30 -21.87
N ASN A 138 26.06 -10.21 -22.47
CA ASN A 138 26.30 -8.93 -21.79
C ASN A 138 25.02 -8.34 -21.16
N ASP A 139 23.90 -8.38 -21.86
CA ASP A 139 22.58 -7.97 -21.34
C ASP A 139 22.17 -8.81 -20.12
N SER A 140 22.48 -10.09 -20.17
CA SER A 140 22.12 -11.02 -19.10
C SER A 140 23.03 -10.86 -17.88
N GLU A 141 24.34 -10.67 -18.08
CA GLU A 141 25.32 -10.44 -17.04
C GLU A 141 25.12 -9.09 -16.38
N SER A 142 24.85 -8.03 -17.17
CA SER A 142 24.54 -6.70 -16.64
C SER A 142 23.29 -6.71 -15.76
N LEU A 143 22.26 -7.47 -16.13
CA LEU A 143 21.05 -7.62 -15.31
C LEU A 143 21.26 -8.48 -14.05
N ILE A 144 22.21 -9.41 -14.06
CA ILE A 144 22.60 -10.21 -12.89
C ILE A 144 23.46 -9.37 -11.93
N GLN A 145 24.43 -8.63 -12.47
CA GLN A 145 25.36 -7.78 -11.73
C GLN A 145 24.77 -6.41 -11.38
N ASP A 146 23.52 -6.16 -11.74
CA ASP A 146 22.87 -4.87 -11.63
C ASP A 146 22.74 -4.44 -10.16
N ASN A 147 23.82 -3.85 -9.63
CA ASN A 147 23.96 -3.37 -8.24
C ASN A 147 22.89 -2.33 -7.91
N SER A 148 22.29 -1.72 -8.94
CA SER A 148 21.13 -0.86 -8.81
C SER A 148 19.94 -1.55 -8.14
N ILE A 149 19.77 -2.87 -8.30
CA ILE A 149 18.71 -3.65 -7.64
C ILE A 149 19.03 -3.83 -6.15
N SER A 150 20.25 -4.23 -5.82
CA SER A 150 20.70 -4.35 -4.43
C SER A 150 20.57 -3.00 -3.70
N ASN A 151 21.01 -1.92 -4.35
CA ASN A 151 20.87 -0.56 -3.82
C ASN A 151 19.40 -0.14 -3.66
N LYS A 152 18.51 -0.46 -4.61
CA LYS A 152 17.07 -0.19 -4.48
C LYS A 152 16.42 -1.03 -3.38
N ILE A 153 16.85 -2.29 -3.21
CA ILE A 153 16.40 -3.14 -2.10
C ILE A 153 16.81 -2.50 -0.77
N ASN A 154 18.08 -2.08 -0.65
CA ASN A 154 18.60 -1.43 0.56
C ASN A 154 17.89 -0.10 0.85
N LYS A 155 17.64 0.73 -0.18
CA LYS A 155 16.84 1.96 -0.04
C LYS A 155 15.41 1.67 0.41
N THR A 156 14.78 0.63 -0.14
CA THR A 156 13.41 0.27 0.25
C THR A 156 13.38 -0.29 1.67
N ASN A 157 14.39 -1.06 2.08
CA ASN A 157 14.56 -1.52 3.46
C ASN A 157 14.80 -0.36 4.44
N SER A 158 15.63 0.62 4.10
CA SER A 158 15.85 1.79 4.95
C SER A 158 14.57 2.62 5.10
N LEU A 159 13.78 2.75 4.03
CA LEU A 159 12.46 3.37 4.08
C LEU A 159 11.52 2.60 5.01
N ILE A 160 11.48 1.26 4.93
CA ILE A 160 10.66 0.42 5.83
C ILE A 160 11.06 0.62 7.30
N ILE A 161 12.36 0.62 7.60
CA ILE A 161 12.89 0.82 8.96
C ILE A 161 12.51 2.21 9.48
N ARG A 162 12.62 3.25 8.65
CA ARG A 162 12.21 4.61 9.01
C ARG A 162 10.71 4.67 9.30
N PHE A 163 9.90 4.05 8.45
CA PHE A 163 8.45 3.97 8.62
C PHE A 163 8.06 3.22 9.91
N GLU A 164 8.78 2.15 10.24
CA GLU A 164 8.59 1.41 11.49
C GLU A 164 8.95 2.23 12.73
N SER A 165 10.07 2.95 12.69
CA SER A 165 10.45 3.89 13.75
C SER A 165 9.38 4.96 13.96
N ASP A 166 8.85 5.55 12.88
CA ASP A 166 7.78 6.54 12.94
C ASP A 166 6.49 5.99 13.54
N ILE A 167 6.08 4.76 13.17
CA ILE A 167 4.91 4.09 13.75
C ILE A 167 5.13 3.80 15.23
N ASN A 168 6.30 3.31 15.62
CA ASN A 168 6.61 2.99 17.02
C ASN A 168 6.64 4.26 17.89
N ASN A 169 7.20 5.35 17.38
CA ASN A 169 7.18 6.64 18.06
C ASN A 169 5.74 7.15 18.25
N LEU A 170 4.87 7.00 17.24
CA LEU A 170 3.45 7.35 17.37
C LEU A 170 2.74 6.44 18.38
N LYS A 171 2.99 5.12 18.35
CA LYS A 171 2.41 4.17 19.31
C LYS A 171 2.83 4.48 20.74
N ASN A 172 4.09 4.81 20.99
CA ASN A 172 4.58 5.15 22.33
C ASN A 172 3.92 6.44 22.85
N ASN A 173 3.87 7.48 22.01
CA ASN A 173 3.18 8.73 22.35
C ASN A 173 1.69 8.51 22.61
N PHE A 174 1.06 7.64 21.82
CA PHE A 174 -0.36 7.33 21.94
C PHE A 174 -0.68 6.45 23.15
N LYS A 175 0.19 5.49 23.50
CA LYS A 175 0.04 4.64 24.70
C LYS A 175 -0.02 5.49 25.97
N ASN A 176 0.82 6.52 26.05
CA ASN A 176 0.81 7.45 27.18
C ASN A 176 -0.51 8.23 27.29
N LEU A 177 -1.13 8.60 26.16
CA LEU A 177 -2.48 9.21 26.17
C LEU A 177 -3.56 8.22 26.54
N LYS A 178 -3.49 7.00 26.00
CA LYS A 178 -4.50 5.97 26.23
C LYS A 178 -4.55 5.60 27.71
N LEU A 179 -3.40 5.46 28.36
CA LEU A 179 -3.33 5.28 29.82
C LEU A 179 -3.98 6.45 30.58
N LEU A 180 -3.78 7.69 30.14
CA LEU A 180 -4.44 8.85 30.76
C LEU A 180 -5.96 8.85 30.57
N LEU A 181 -6.47 8.33 29.45
CA LEU A 181 -7.90 8.24 29.15
C LEU A 181 -8.58 7.03 29.78
N GLU A 182 -7.92 5.87 29.81
CA GLU A 182 -8.41 4.67 30.51
C GLU A 182 -8.53 4.95 32.01
N ASN A 183 -7.61 5.72 32.58
CA ASN A 183 -7.71 6.19 33.96
C ASN A 183 -8.92 7.12 34.22
N ILE A 184 -9.46 7.76 33.17
CA ILE A 184 -10.64 8.65 33.27
C ILE A 184 -11.94 7.90 32.99
N ASN A 185 -11.91 6.85 32.16
CA ASN A 185 -13.10 6.06 31.81
C ASN A 185 -13.36 4.87 32.75
N HIS A 186 -12.37 4.40 33.52
CA HIS A 186 -12.57 3.33 34.51
C HIS A 186 -13.34 3.76 35.77
N THR A 187 -13.88 4.98 35.79
CA THR A 187 -14.78 5.51 36.83
C THR A 187 -16.24 5.04 36.68
N GLU A 188 -16.62 4.37 35.59
CA GLU A 188 -18.01 3.87 35.40
C GLU A 188 -18.21 2.38 35.74
N ASN A 189 -17.14 1.60 35.98
CA ASN A 189 -17.25 0.17 36.30
C ASN A 189 -16.40 -0.18 37.53
N GLU A 190 -17.00 -0.03 38.71
CA GLU A 190 -16.47 -0.60 39.94
C GLU A 190 -16.30 -2.13 39.85
N HIS A 191 -15.34 -2.62 40.63
CA HIS A 191 -14.90 -4.01 40.80
C HIS A 191 -13.88 -4.53 39.79
N ASN A 192 -12.62 -4.10 39.94
CA ASN A 192 -11.46 -5.00 40.15
C ASN A 192 -10.13 -4.24 39.99
N LEU A 193 -9.67 -3.55 41.04
CA LEU A 193 -8.37 -2.88 41.03
C LEU A 193 -7.64 -3.04 42.38
N ASN A 194 -7.19 -4.27 42.67
CA ASN A 194 -6.29 -4.54 43.80
C ASN A 194 -4.80 -4.38 43.44
N ASN A 195 -4.42 -3.81 42.29
CA ASN A 195 -3.01 -3.70 41.90
C ASN A 195 -2.70 -2.41 41.09
N ILE A 196 -3.07 -1.23 41.60
CA ILE A 196 -2.56 0.04 41.04
C ILE A 196 -1.74 0.79 42.09
N ASN A 197 -0.47 1.00 41.72
CA ASN A 197 0.55 1.73 42.45
C ASN A 197 0.05 3.06 43.05
N ASN A 198 0.56 3.35 44.25
CA ASN A 198 0.22 4.45 45.17
C ASN A 198 0.33 5.90 44.62
N ASN A 199 0.60 6.10 43.33
CA ASN A 199 0.71 7.45 42.73
C ASN A 199 -0.60 7.91 42.04
N ASN A 200 -1.66 7.08 42.03
CA ASN A 200 -2.89 7.32 41.25
C ASN A 200 -4.17 7.44 42.10
N LYS A 201 -4.06 7.60 43.44
CA LYS A 201 -5.24 7.83 44.30
C LYS A 201 -5.92 9.18 44.04
N ASP A 202 -5.17 10.18 43.57
CA ASP A 202 -5.66 11.56 43.42
C ASP A 202 -6.66 11.77 42.27
N ILE A 203 -6.85 10.79 41.37
CA ILE A 203 -7.72 10.90 40.19
C ILE A 203 -9.08 10.20 40.43
N ILE A 204 -9.11 9.16 41.25
CA ILE A 204 -10.35 8.42 41.63
C ILE A 204 -11.31 9.35 42.38
N ASP A 205 -10.78 10.30 43.13
CA ASP A 205 -11.55 11.32 43.84
C ASP A 205 -12.14 12.40 42.91
N TYR A 206 -11.79 12.48 41.62
CA TYR A 206 -12.08 13.66 40.79
C TYR A 206 -13.53 13.83 40.36
N ASP A 207 -14.11 12.87 39.63
CA ASP A 207 -15.49 12.99 39.12
C ASP A 207 -16.50 12.82 40.27
N ASP A 208 -16.18 11.98 41.25
CA ASP A 208 -16.96 11.86 42.48
C ASP A 208 -16.95 13.17 43.29
N ASN A 209 -15.83 13.89 43.36
CA ASN A 209 -15.80 15.19 44.04
C ASN A 209 -16.52 16.27 43.25
N ILE A 210 -16.44 16.28 41.91
CA ILE A 210 -17.24 17.22 41.10
C ILE A 210 -18.73 16.95 41.31
N LEU A 211 -19.19 15.69 41.25
CA LEU A 211 -20.59 15.33 41.47
C LEU A 211 -21.06 15.64 42.90
N LYS A 212 -20.22 15.41 43.91
CA LYS A 212 -20.52 15.77 45.31
C LYS A 212 -20.63 17.29 45.48
N LEU A 213 -19.65 18.05 45.02
CA LEU A 213 -19.66 19.52 45.11
C LEU A 213 -20.82 20.13 44.32
N PHE A 214 -21.18 19.53 43.19
CA PHE A 214 -22.32 19.96 42.39
C PHE A 214 -23.65 19.74 43.09
N LYS A 215 -23.85 18.57 43.73
CA LYS A 215 -25.05 18.30 44.55
C LYS A 215 -25.14 19.25 45.74
N ILE A 216 -24.04 19.48 46.45
CA ILE A 216 -23.98 20.45 47.56
C ILE A 216 -24.37 21.85 47.05
N ASN A 217 -23.90 22.24 45.87
CA ASN A 217 -24.28 23.52 45.26
C ASN A 217 -25.78 23.60 44.92
N GLN A 218 -26.42 22.52 44.45
CA GLN A 218 -27.86 22.50 44.20
C GLN A 218 -28.68 22.63 45.49
N GLU A 219 -28.23 22.00 46.57
CA GLU A 219 -28.86 22.12 47.90
C GLU A 219 -28.73 23.55 48.43
N LEU A 220 -27.53 24.14 48.36
CA LEU A 220 -27.28 25.52 48.76
C LEU A 220 -28.02 26.54 47.88
N GLU A 221 -28.18 26.27 46.58
CA GLU A 221 -28.99 27.10 45.67
C GLU A 221 -30.45 27.10 46.11
N SER A 222 -31.02 25.94 46.46
CA SER A 222 -32.37 25.84 47.01
C SER A 222 -32.51 26.61 48.33
N GLU A 223 -31.49 26.58 49.20
CA GLU A 223 -31.46 27.34 50.45
C GLU A 223 -31.38 28.86 50.19
N LEU A 224 -30.56 29.31 49.25
CA LEU A 224 -30.48 30.72 48.85
C LEU A 224 -31.82 31.24 48.31
N VAL A 225 -32.48 30.47 47.44
CA VAL A 225 -33.79 30.83 46.87
C VAL A 225 -34.85 30.93 47.98
N SER A 226 -34.84 29.99 48.94
CA SER A 226 -35.74 30.00 50.10
C SER A 226 -35.52 31.23 50.99
N LEU A 227 -34.26 31.55 51.31
CA LEU A 227 -33.91 32.74 52.10
C LEU A 227 -34.29 34.03 51.37
N LEU A 228 -34.00 34.14 50.07
CA LEU A 228 -34.39 35.30 49.27
C LEU A 228 -35.91 35.46 49.20
N GLN A 229 -36.65 34.37 49.07
CA GLN A 229 -38.12 34.38 49.15
C GLN A 229 -38.61 34.84 50.52
N SER A 230 -37.94 34.47 51.61
CA SER A 230 -38.23 34.97 52.96
C SER A 230 -38.01 36.48 53.08
N PHE A 231 -36.92 37.03 52.54
CA PHE A 231 -36.68 38.48 52.50
C PHE A 231 -37.74 39.21 51.67
N ASN A 232 -38.11 38.65 50.53
CA ASN A 232 -39.14 39.23 49.66
C ASN A 232 -40.52 39.20 50.33
N ASN A 233 -40.88 38.09 50.98
CA ASN A 233 -42.11 37.95 51.75
C ASN A 233 -42.17 38.93 52.93
N HIS A 234 -41.07 39.11 53.66
CA HIS A 234 -41.01 40.08 54.77
C HIS A 234 -41.21 41.51 54.27
N TYR A 235 -40.56 41.89 53.16
CA TYR A 235 -40.77 43.20 52.54
C TYR A 235 -42.23 43.39 52.06
N ASP A 236 -42.82 42.38 51.42
CA ASP A 236 -44.23 42.40 51.00
C ASP A 236 -45.18 42.52 52.21
N GLN A 237 -44.87 41.86 53.32
CA GLN A 237 -45.63 41.97 54.57
C GLN A 237 -45.46 43.34 55.22
N CYS A 238 -44.27 43.96 55.19
CA CYS A 238 -44.05 45.34 55.61
C CYS A 238 -44.86 46.33 54.75
N ASN A 239 -44.91 46.13 53.43
CA ASN A 239 -45.73 46.94 52.53
C ASN A 239 -47.23 46.77 52.78
N LYS A 240 -47.69 45.53 52.98
CA LYS A 240 -49.09 45.24 53.33
C LYS A 240 -49.46 45.83 54.69
N GLY A 241 -48.60 45.70 55.69
CA GLY A 241 -48.77 46.28 57.02
C GLY A 241 -48.86 47.79 56.99
N TYR A 242 -47.97 48.45 56.22
CA TYR A 242 -48.02 49.89 55.97
C TYR A 242 -49.33 50.34 55.32
N ASN A 243 -49.75 49.66 54.25
CA ASN A 243 -51.00 49.99 53.56
C ASN A 243 -52.25 49.74 54.43
N LEU A 244 -52.26 48.69 55.26
CA LEU A 244 -53.34 48.42 56.19
C LEU A 244 -53.45 49.49 57.27
N ILE A 245 -52.33 49.97 57.79
CA ILE A 245 -52.30 50.98 58.85
C ILE A 245 -52.69 52.36 58.33
N ILE A 246 -52.24 52.74 57.13
CA ILE A 246 -52.67 53.98 56.46
C ILE A 246 -54.16 53.95 56.10
N ASN A 247 -54.66 52.84 55.55
CA ASN A 247 -56.07 52.73 55.20
C ASN A 247 -56.98 52.71 56.44
N ASN A 248 -56.51 52.16 57.55
CA ASN A 248 -57.26 52.17 58.82
C ASN A 248 -57.28 53.56 59.46
N GLU A 249 -56.21 54.36 59.35
CA GLU A 249 -56.23 55.76 59.80
C GLU A 249 -57.18 56.63 58.97
N ASN A 250 -57.16 56.50 57.64
CA ASN A 250 -58.06 57.24 56.75
C ASN A 250 -59.55 56.85 56.90
N ASN A 251 -59.85 55.60 57.26
CA ASN A 251 -61.22 55.12 57.51
C ASN A 251 -61.74 55.49 58.90
N ASN A 252 -60.86 55.68 59.89
CA ASN A 252 -61.23 56.08 61.25
C ASN A 252 -61.67 57.55 61.34
N GLU A 253 -61.27 58.42 60.41
CA GLU A 253 -61.77 59.80 60.34
C GLU A 253 -63.23 59.90 59.87
N ASN A 254 -63.76 58.87 59.19
CA ASN A 254 -65.08 58.92 58.56
C ASN A 254 -66.20 58.10 59.25
N ASN A 255 -65.91 57.28 60.27
CA ASN A 255 -66.93 56.45 60.94
C ASN A 255 -66.74 56.36 62.47
N ASN A 256 -67.58 57.07 63.22
CA ASN A 256 -67.66 57.05 64.70
C ASN A 256 -68.30 55.75 65.26
N ASN A 257 -67.70 54.59 65.05
CA ASN A 257 -68.13 53.33 65.69
C ASN A 257 -67.00 52.78 66.60
N ASN A 258 -67.11 53.06 67.90
CA ASN A 258 -66.10 52.77 68.93
C ASN A 258 -65.76 51.26 69.12
N ALA A 259 -66.59 50.33 68.64
CA ALA A 259 -66.31 48.89 68.77
C ALA A 259 -65.32 48.34 67.73
N ASN A 260 -65.23 48.97 66.55
CA ASN A 260 -64.31 48.54 65.48
C ASN A 260 -62.87 49.05 65.72
N ASN A 261 -62.71 50.14 66.46
CA ASN A 261 -61.40 50.74 66.74
C ASN A 261 -60.51 49.87 67.65
N ALA A 262 -61.09 49.20 68.65
CA ALA A 262 -60.33 48.34 69.55
C ALA A 262 -59.83 47.06 68.84
N ASN A 263 -60.67 46.42 68.02
CA ASN A 263 -60.26 45.24 67.24
C ASN A 263 -59.23 45.60 66.15
N ASN A 264 -59.36 46.76 65.51
CA ASN A 264 -58.37 47.23 64.53
C ASN A 264 -57.02 47.58 65.18
N GLN A 265 -57.03 48.14 66.40
CA GLN A 265 -55.80 48.41 67.15
C GLN A 265 -55.09 47.12 67.61
N ILE A 266 -55.85 46.11 68.07
CA ILE A 266 -55.29 44.80 68.45
C ILE A 266 -54.66 44.12 67.23
N ASN A 267 -55.36 44.09 66.10
CA ASN A 267 -54.84 43.52 64.86
C ASN A 267 -53.59 44.26 64.36
N ASN A 268 -53.56 45.60 64.45
CA ASN A 268 -52.38 46.39 64.08
C ASN A 268 -51.18 46.10 65.00
N ILE A 269 -51.40 45.90 66.30
CA ILE A 269 -50.35 45.54 67.26
C ILE A 269 -49.83 44.11 66.99
N GLU A 270 -50.70 43.16 66.67
CA GLU A 270 -50.32 41.79 66.31
C GLU A 270 -49.48 41.74 65.03
N ILE A 271 -49.88 42.49 63.98
CA ILE A 271 -49.12 42.61 62.73
C ILE A 271 -47.74 43.22 62.99
N LEU A 272 -47.67 44.26 63.82
CA LEU A 272 -46.43 44.96 64.11
C LEU A 272 -45.49 44.11 65.00
N ASN A 273 -46.04 43.33 65.93
CA ASN A 273 -45.28 42.36 66.71
C ASN A 273 -44.74 41.21 65.84
N PHE A 274 -45.52 40.74 64.86
CA PHE A 274 -45.07 39.75 63.88
C PHE A 274 -43.92 40.31 63.02
N LEU A 275 -44.07 41.52 62.48
CA LEU A 275 -43.02 42.20 61.70
C LEU A 275 -41.75 42.48 62.51
N LYS A 276 -41.88 42.85 63.79
CA LYS A 276 -40.73 43.03 64.70
C LYS A 276 -40.01 41.72 65.01
N ASN A 277 -40.76 40.62 65.17
CA ASN A 277 -40.17 39.31 65.39
C ASN A 277 -39.38 38.85 64.17
N ASP A 278 -39.93 39.02 62.96
CA ASP A 278 -39.23 38.72 61.71
C ASP A 278 -38.02 39.64 61.51
N TYR A 279 -38.17 40.94 61.82
CA TYR A 279 -37.09 41.91 61.75
C TYR A 279 -35.88 41.51 62.61
N ASN A 280 -36.13 40.99 63.82
CA ASN A 280 -35.06 40.50 64.71
C ASN A 280 -34.35 39.25 64.15
N GLN A 281 -34.99 38.49 63.26
CA GLN A 281 -34.42 37.30 62.62
C GLN A 281 -33.68 37.63 61.31
N LEU A 282 -33.97 38.76 60.66
CA LEU A 282 -33.33 39.19 59.41
C LEU A 282 -31.79 39.20 59.45
N PRO A 283 -31.11 39.69 60.51
CA PRO A 283 -29.64 39.70 60.54
C PRO A 283 -29.04 38.29 60.54
N ASN A 284 -29.68 37.36 61.25
CA ASN A 284 -29.24 35.95 61.27
C ASN A 284 -29.47 35.30 59.91
N ASN A 285 -30.62 35.56 59.27
CA ASN A 285 -30.92 35.07 57.92
C ASN A 285 -29.97 35.66 56.87
N LEU A 286 -29.53 36.91 57.03
CA LEU A 286 -28.55 37.54 56.15
C LEU A 286 -27.16 36.92 56.31
N ASN A 287 -26.77 36.59 57.54
CA ASN A 287 -25.51 35.86 57.80
C ASN A 287 -25.54 34.46 57.19
N LEU A 288 -26.64 33.72 57.36
CA LEU A 288 -26.82 32.41 56.71
C LEU A 288 -26.78 32.53 55.17
N LEU A 289 -27.39 33.56 54.60
CA LEU A 289 -27.38 33.82 53.16
C LEU A 289 -25.96 34.13 52.66
N ASN A 290 -25.18 34.90 53.42
CA ASN A 290 -23.76 35.16 53.13
C ASN A 290 -22.91 33.88 53.23
N ASP A 291 -23.11 33.07 54.26
CA ASP A 291 -22.37 31.82 54.45
C ASP A 291 -22.65 30.83 53.30
N CYS A 292 -23.92 30.70 52.90
CA CYS A 292 -24.33 29.90 51.74
C CYS A 292 -23.67 30.40 50.45
N SER A 293 -23.70 31.72 50.21
CA SER A 293 -23.07 32.33 49.03
C SER A 293 -21.56 32.11 48.99
N ILE A 294 -20.86 32.31 50.12
CA ILE A 294 -19.43 32.06 50.24
C ILE A 294 -19.11 30.59 49.94
N GLN A 295 -19.91 29.66 50.46
CA GLN A 295 -19.72 28.23 50.24
C GLN A 295 -19.96 27.84 48.78
N ILE A 296 -21.00 28.36 48.13
CA ILE A 296 -21.26 28.16 46.70
C ILE A 296 -20.10 28.68 45.85
N ILE A 297 -19.62 29.90 46.13
CA ILE A 297 -18.49 30.49 45.39
C ILE A 297 -17.23 29.64 45.58
N LYS A 298 -16.95 29.18 46.80
CA LYS A 298 -15.80 28.32 47.09
C LYS A 298 -15.89 26.99 46.34
N ASN A 299 -17.02 26.29 46.44
CA ASN A 299 -17.25 25.02 45.74
C ASN A 299 -17.16 25.20 44.21
N SER A 300 -17.72 26.29 43.68
CA SER A 300 -17.67 26.61 42.26
C SER A 300 -16.24 26.82 41.78
N ASN A 301 -15.42 27.55 42.54
CA ASN A 301 -13.99 27.72 42.23
C ASN A 301 -13.22 26.40 42.32
N GLU A 302 -13.54 25.53 43.27
CA GLU A 302 -12.93 24.20 43.36
C GLU A 302 -13.29 23.33 42.15
N ILE A 303 -14.57 23.31 41.73
CA ILE A 303 -15.00 22.61 40.51
C ILE A 303 -14.27 23.15 39.28
N LEU A 304 -14.20 24.48 39.11
CA LEU A 304 -13.51 25.09 37.98
C LEU A 304 -12.01 24.74 37.96
N ASN A 305 -11.33 24.81 39.10
CA ASN A 305 -9.92 24.42 39.22
C ASN A 305 -9.71 22.95 38.85
N LEU A 306 -10.61 22.08 39.30
CA LEU A 306 -10.59 20.66 38.93
C LEU A 306 -10.75 20.50 37.41
N ILE A 307 -11.73 21.16 36.78
CA ILE A 307 -11.94 21.13 35.32
C ILE A 307 -10.69 21.61 34.57
N ASP A 308 -10.09 22.73 34.99
CA ASP A 308 -8.89 23.29 34.35
C ASP A 308 -7.67 22.37 34.47
N LEU A 309 -7.43 21.81 35.65
CA LEU A 309 -6.24 20.99 35.90
C LEU A 309 -6.25 19.67 35.13
N ASN A 310 -7.43 19.08 34.89
CA ASN A 310 -7.53 17.73 34.33
C ASN A 310 -8.12 17.73 32.92
N PHE A 311 -9.30 18.32 32.73
CA PHE A 311 -9.98 18.30 31.43
C PHE A 311 -9.25 19.17 30.39
N ASN A 312 -8.92 20.43 30.72
CA ASN A 312 -8.25 21.32 29.77
C ASN A 312 -6.81 20.89 29.46
N LYS A 313 -6.08 20.35 30.44
CA LYS A 313 -4.75 19.76 30.18
C LYS A 313 -4.83 18.53 29.28
N LEU A 314 -5.87 17.70 29.43
CA LEU A 314 -6.07 16.52 28.59
C LEU A 314 -6.45 16.92 27.16
N LYS A 315 -7.39 17.86 27.00
CA LYS A 315 -7.77 18.46 25.71
C LYS A 315 -6.53 18.96 24.96
N PHE A 316 -5.68 19.74 25.62
CA PHE A 316 -4.44 20.26 25.05
C PHE A 316 -3.42 19.17 24.67
N LYS A 317 -3.28 18.12 25.48
CA LYS A 317 -2.40 16.98 25.16
C LYS A 317 -2.90 16.22 23.94
N ILE A 318 -4.21 16.01 23.81
CA ILE A 318 -4.82 15.34 22.65
C ILE A 318 -4.62 16.18 21.40
N GLU A 319 -4.86 17.49 21.45
CA GLU A 319 -4.64 18.41 20.33
C GLU A 319 -3.19 18.40 19.85
N LYS A 320 -2.22 18.45 20.77
CA LYS A 320 -0.79 18.33 20.42
C LYS A 320 -0.47 17.02 19.70
N ILE A 321 -1.06 15.92 20.13
CA ILE A 321 -0.83 14.63 19.51
C ILE A 321 -1.53 14.53 18.16
N LEU A 322 -2.73 15.10 18.01
CA LEU A 322 -3.40 15.22 16.71
C LEU A 322 -2.56 15.99 15.68
N ILE A 323 -1.90 17.08 16.08
CA ILE A 323 -1.00 17.84 15.21
C ILE A 323 0.16 16.94 14.76
N LYS A 324 0.84 16.27 15.70
CA LYS A 324 1.92 15.32 15.40
C LYS A 324 1.47 14.19 14.48
N PHE A 325 0.26 13.65 14.70
CA PHE A 325 -0.33 12.63 13.84
C PHE A 325 -0.55 13.17 12.42
N LYS A 326 -1.15 14.35 12.27
CA LYS A 326 -1.38 14.98 10.96
C LYS A 326 -0.07 15.18 10.19
N GLU A 327 0.97 15.68 10.85
CA GLU A 327 2.30 15.84 10.24
C GLU A 327 2.90 14.51 9.81
N LYS A 328 2.86 13.49 10.68
CA LYS A 328 3.37 12.16 10.34
C LYS A 328 2.58 11.52 9.21
N PHE A 329 1.26 11.67 9.17
CA PHE A 329 0.42 11.16 8.08
C PHE A 329 0.78 11.76 6.71
N LYS A 330 1.16 13.04 6.65
CA LYS A 330 1.69 13.63 5.40
C LYS A 330 2.96 12.91 4.95
N ASN A 331 3.88 12.65 5.87
CA ASN A 331 5.10 11.90 5.59
C ASN A 331 4.83 10.45 5.17
N LEU A 332 3.75 9.81 5.69
CA LEU A 332 3.35 8.47 5.24
C LEU A 332 2.97 8.47 3.76
N ASN A 333 2.29 9.52 3.27
CA ASN A 333 1.94 9.60 1.85
C ASN A 333 3.19 9.70 0.97
N GLU A 334 4.17 10.51 1.35
CA GLU A 334 5.45 10.59 0.64
C GLU A 334 6.16 9.24 0.62
N PHE A 335 6.22 8.56 1.77
CA PHE A 335 6.75 7.19 1.87
C PHE A 335 6.01 6.22 0.94
N LEU A 336 4.67 6.25 0.91
CA LEU A 336 3.88 5.35 0.06
C LEU A 336 4.10 5.61 -1.43
N ILE A 337 4.27 6.88 -1.82
CA ILE A 337 4.59 7.27 -3.20
C ILE A 337 5.97 6.74 -3.59
N GLU A 338 6.99 6.95 -2.76
CA GLU A 338 8.34 6.47 -3.01
C GLU A 338 8.41 4.94 -3.04
N PHE A 339 7.73 4.28 -2.09
CA PHE A 339 7.62 2.82 -2.03
C PHE A 339 6.96 2.26 -3.29
N LYS A 340 5.85 2.87 -3.74
CA LYS A 340 5.16 2.47 -4.97
C LYS A 340 6.05 2.65 -6.20
N LYS A 341 6.83 3.73 -6.28
CA LYS A 341 7.79 3.95 -7.36
C LYS A 341 8.86 2.85 -7.39
N ASN A 342 9.43 2.51 -6.23
CA ASN A 342 10.41 1.44 -6.11
C ASN A 342 9.83 0.06 -6.49
N LEU A 343 8.59 -0.24 -6.08
CA LEU A 343 7.89 -1.45 -6.46
C LEU A 343 7.65 -1.54 -7.98
N ASN A 344 7.23 -0.44 -8.60
CA ASN A 344 6.98 -0.39 -10.04
C ASN A 344 8.27 -0.64 -10.84
N ASP A 345 9.37 0.01 -10.45
CA ASP A 345 10.69 -0.21 -11.06
C ASP A 345 11.10 -1.69 -10.95
N PHE A 346 10.88 -2.29 -9.77
CA PHE A 346 11.20 -3.69 -9.54
C PHE A 346 10.34 -4.63 -10.39
N SER A 347 9.06 -4.32 -10.53
CA SER A 347 8.12 -5.08 -11.38
C SER A 347 8.51 -5.02 -12.86
N PHE A 348 8.98 -3.87 -13.34
CA PHE A 348 9.47 -3.69 -14.71
C PHE A 348 10.72 -4.54 -14.96
N LYS A 349 11.66 -4.55 -14.00
CA LYS A 349 12.85 -5.43 -14.08
C LYS A 349 12.49 -6.91 -14.10
N ILE A 350 11.57 -7.35 -13.25
CA ILE A 350 11.06 -8.73 -13.27
C ILE A 350 10.48 -9.09 -14.64
N LYS A 351 9.75 -8.16 -15.27
CA LYS A 351 9.21 -8.34 -16.63
C LYS A 351 10.34 -8.51 -17.65
N ASN A 352 11.38 -7.68 -17.58
CA ASN A 352 12.54 -7.77 -18.46
C ASN A 352 13.31 -9.08 -18.29
N LEU A 353 13.55 -9.52 -17.04
CA LEU A 353 14.15 -10.83 -16.75
C LEU A 353 13.35 -11.98 -17.36
N LYS A 354 12.01 -11.95 -17.25
CA LYS A 354 11.15 -12.97 -17.86
C LYS A 354 11.28 -12.98 -19.38
N LEU A 355 11.35 -11.83 -20.02
CA LEU A 355 11.53 -11.72 -21.47
C LEU A 355 12.89 -12.26 -21.90
N LEU A 356 13.96 -11.90 -21.20
CA LEU A 356 15.32 -12.34 -21.51
C LEU A 356 15.47 -13.86 -21.34
N ILE A 357 14.91 -14.44 -20.26
CA ILE A 357 14.83 -15.89 -20.07
C ILE A 357 14.12 -16.58 -21.25
N LYS A 358 13.04 -15.99 -21.77
CA LYS A 358 12.34 -16.54 -22.94
C LYS A 358 13.21 -16.45 -24.20
N LYS A 359 13.87 -15.32 -24.44
CA LYS A 359 14.79 -15.11 -25.58
C LYS A 359 15.92 -16.14 -25.59
N ILE A 360 16.65 -16.30 -24.49
CA ILE A 360 17.76 -17.27 -24.38
C ILE A 360 17.27 -18.68 -24.67
N LYS A 361 16.10 -19.07 -24.14
CA LYS A 361 15.54 -20.40 -24.39
C LYS A 361 15.21 -20.62 -25.86
N LEU A 362 14.61 -19.64 -26.51
CA LEU A 362 14.26 -19.72 -27.93
C LEU A 362 15.52 -19.87 -28.79
N ILE A 363 16.53 -19.04 -28.53
CA ILE A 363 17.79 -19.08 -29.30
C ILE A 363 18.55 -20.38 -29.03
N SER A 364 18.55 -20.87 -27.79
CA SER A 364 19.12 -22.18 -27.45
C SER A 364 18.45 -23.32 -28.23
N ILE A 365 17.13 -23.25 -28.45
CA ILE A 365 16.40 -24.23 -29.27
C ILE A 365 16.81 -24.10 -30.74
N ASN A 366 16.90 -22.87 -31.25
CA ASN A 366 17.32 -22.62 -32.63
C ASN A 366 18.74 -23.15 -32.89
N PHE A 367 19.69 -22.94 -31.98
CA PHE A 367 21.05 -23.47 -32.11
C PHE A 367 21.10 -25.00 -32.07
N LYS A 368 20.29 -25.65 -31.23
CA LYS A 368 20.16 -27.12 -31.26
C LYS A 368 19.60 -27.61 -32.59
N ASN A 369 18.58 -26.94 -33.11
CA ASN A 369 18.01 -27.28 -34.41
C ASN A 369 19.00 -27.04 -35.54
N PHE A 370 19.82 -25.99 -35.45
CA PHE A 370 20.87 -25.70 -36.41
C PHE A 370 21.92 -26.81 -36.45
N ILE A 371 22.41 -27.27 -35.29
CA ILE A 371 23.31 -28.44 -35.19
C ILE A 371 22.67 -29.68 -35.82
N LYS A 372 21.39 -29.95 -35.51
CA LYS A 372 20.66 -31.08 -36.08
C LYS A 372 20.55 -30.97 -37.61
N SER A 373 20.22 -29.80 -38.13
CA SER A 373 20.12 -29.54 -39.57
C SER A 373 21.47 -29.70 -40.27
N TYR A 374 22.56 -29.28 -39.64
CA TYR A 374 23.91 -29.49 -40.15
C TYR A 374 24.25 -30.98 -40.30
N TYR A 375 23.99 -31.81 -39.28
CA TYR A 375 24.21 -33.24 -39.40
C TYR A 375 23.28 -33.92 -40.42
N ASN A 376 22.03 -33.45 -40.56
CA ASN A 376 21.14 -33.91 -41.63
C ASN A 376 21.68 -33.56 -43.02
N LEU A 377 22.27 -32.36 -43.18
CA LEU A 377 22.91 -31.95 -44.43
C LEU A 377 24.08 -32.86 -44.81
N ILE A 378 24.93 -33.22 -43.84
CA ILE A 378 26.04 -34.17 -44.05
C ILE A 378 25.52 -35.51 -44.58
N ILE A 379 24.49 -36.08 -43.93
CA ILE A 379 23.91 -37.36 -44.37
C ILE A 379 23.27 -37.24 -45.75
N GLU A 380 22.60 -36.14 -46.03
CA GLU A 380 21.94 -35.92 -47.31
C GLU A 380 22.95 -35.77 -48.46
N ILE A 381 24.10 -35.14 -48.21
CA ILE A 381 25.19 -35.05 -49.19
C ILE A 381 25.80 -36.44 -49.43
N ASP A 382 26.08 -37.23 -48.39
CA ASP A 382 26.54 -38.62 -48.54
C ASP A 382 25.53 -39.45 -49.35
N ARG A 383 24.23 -39.28 -49.08
CA ARG A 383 23.16 -39.94 -49.85
C ARG A 383 23.20 -39.56 -51.32
N ARG A 384 23.32 -38.27 -51.65
CA ARG A 384 23.41 -37.78 -53.03
C ARG A 384 24.69 -38.23 -53.73
N PHE A 385 25.82 -38.22 -53.04
CA PHE A 385 27.09 -38.70 -53.55
C PHE A 385 27.02 -40.19 -53.93
N ASN A 386 26.46 -41.02 -53.05
CA ASN A 386 26.26 -42.45 -53.31
C ASN A 386 25.26 -42.70 -54.46
N LEU A 387 24.23 -41.84 -54.59
CA LEU A 387 23.29 -41.90 -55.71
C LEU A 387 23.97 -41.53 -57.03
N ASN A 388 24.79 -40.48 -57.06
CA ASN A 388 25.59 -40.13 -58.23
C ASN A 388 26.48 -41.31 -58.62
N LEU A 389 27.26 -41.89 -57.70
CA LEU A 389 28.08 -43.07 -57.99
C LEU A 389 27.28 -44.24 -58.63
N LYS A 390 26.03 -44.46 -58.22
CA LYS A 390 25.15 -45.47 -58.84
C LYS A 390 24.75 -45.07 -60.26
N ILE A 391 24.39 -43.81 -60.48
CA ILE A 391 24.08 -43.27 -61.82
C ILE A 391 25.31 -43.40 -62.73
N ASN A 392 26.52 -43.06 -62.26
CA ASN A 392 27.75 -43.21 -63.04
C ASN A 392 27.96 -44.65 -63.50
N LYS A 393 27.73 -45.61 -62.60
CA LYS A 393 27.86 -47.04 -62.93
C LYS A 393 26.88 -47.43 -64.03
N LEU A 394 25.61 -47.04 -63.91
CA LEU A 394 24.60 -47.31 -64.94
C LEU A 394 24.93 -46.65 -66.28
N ILE A 395 25.41 -45.40 -66.27
CA ILE A 395 25.83 -44.71 -67.50
C ILE A 395 27.05 -45.38 -68.11
N ASN A 396 28.02 -45.81 -67.32
CA ASN A 396 29.20 -46.52 -67.81
C ASN A 396 28.83 -47.90 -68.37
N GLU A 397 27.95 -48.64 -67.70
CA GLU A 397 27.38 -49.90 -68.21
C GLU A 397 26.63 -49.67 -69.52
N PHE A 398 25.83 -48.60 -69.61
CA PHE A 398 25.13 -48.23 -70.84
C PHE A 398 26.10 -47.83 -71.97
N LYS A 399 27.17 -47.08 -71.67
CA LYS A 399 28.24 -46.73 -72.62
C LYS A 399 28.96 -47.97 -73.12
N LEU A 400 29.32 -48.89 -72.22
CA LEU A 400 29.97 -50.16 -72.58
C LEU A 400 29.05 -51.02 -73.45
N ASN A 401 27.78 -51.19 -73.07
CA ASN A 401 26.80 -51.94 -73.85
C ASN A 401 26.56 -51.30 -75.23
N SER A 402 26.47 -49.97 -75.30
CA SER A 402 26.33 -49.23 -76.56
C SER A 402 27.56 -49.41 -77.46
N ASN A 403 28.76 -49.32 -76.89
CA ASN A 403 30.01 -49.56 -77.63
C ASN A 403 30.12 -51.00 -78.12
N ASN A 404 29.70 -51.98 -77.32
CA ASN A 404 29.67 -53.39 -77.74
C ASN A 404 28.71 -53.58 -78.93
N LEU A 405 27.50 -53.00 -78.88
CA LEU A 405 26.55 -53.04 -79.99
C LEU A 405 27.07 -52.34 -81.26
N ILE A 406 27.77 -51.21 -81.10
CA ILE A 406 28.41 -50.49 -82.22
C ILE A 406 29.50 -51.39 -82.85
N ASN A 407 30.34 -52.01 -82.03
CA ASN A 407 31.41 -52.91 -82.49
C ASN A 407 30.85 -54.16 -83.18
N ASP A 408 29.79 -54.77 -82.64
CA ASP A 408 29.13 -55.92 -83.25
C ASP A 408 28.48 -55.53 -84.59
N ASN A 409 27.84 -54.37 -84.66
CA ASN A 409 27.30 -53.84 -85.91
C ASN A 409 28.42 -53.55 -86.92
N PHE A 410 29.56 -53.04 -86.48
CA PHE A 410 30.73 -52.84 -87.33
C PHE A 410 31.22 -54.16 -87.93
N LYS A 411 31.39 -55.19 -87.10
CA LYS A 411 31.76 -56.55 -87.55
C LYS A 411 30.73 -57.13 -88.53
N LEU A 412 29.43 -56.96 -88.27
CA LEU A 412 28.38 -57.43 -89.18
C LEU A 412 28.42 -56.70 -90.52
N LYS A 413 28.66 -55.39 -90.52
CA LYS A 413 28.83 -54.59 -91.75
C LYS A 413 30.09 -54.99 -92.50
N GLU A 414 31.19 -55.21 -91.80
CA GLU A 414 32.45 -55.69 -92.40
C GLU A 414 32.26 -57.07 -93.04
N ASN A 415 31.64 -58.02 -92.33
CA ASN A 415 31.31 -59.33 -92.86
C ASN A 415 30.37 -59.24 -94.07
N PHE A 416 29.36 -58.38 -94.01
CA PHE A 416 28.44 -58.16 -95.13
C PHE A 416 29.16 -57.61 -96.37
N LEU A 417 30.06 -56.63 -96.18
CA LEU A 417 30.88 -56.08 -97.25
C LEU A 417 31.85 -57.13 -97.81
N ASN A 418 32.46 -57.96 -96.96
CA ASN A 418 33.37 -59.01 -97.41
C ASN A 418 32.65 -60.09 -98.25
N LEU A 419 31.40 -60.42 -97.90
CA LEU A 419 30.63 -61.45 -98.61
C LEU A 419 29.98 -60.93 -99.90
N ASN A 420 29.48 -59.69 -99.89
CA ASN A 420 28.60 -59.18 -100.94
C ASN A 420 29.17 -57.97 -101.69
N GLY A 421 30.26 -57.37 -101.20
CA GLY A 421 30.80 -56.09 -101.68
C GLY A 421 31.25 -56.13 -103.14
N ASP A 422 31.84 -57.24 -103.58
CA ASP A 422 32.31 -57.40 -104.97
C ASP A 422 31.16 -57.42 -105.99
N TYR A 423 29.96 -57.79 -105.55
CA TYR A 423 28.76 -57.89 -106.38
C TYR A 423 27.89 -56.61 -106.34
N LEU A 424 28.22 -55.66 -105.48
CA LEU A 424 27.44 -54.44 -105.28
C LEU A 424 28.12 -53.24 -105.97
N PRO A 425 27.53 -52.67 -107.04
CA PRO A 425 28.06 -51.46 -107.63
C PRO A 425 28.03 -50.31 -106.61
N LYS A 426 29.17 -49.61 -106.47
CA LYS A 426 29.39 -48.51 -105.51
C LYS A 426 28.32 -47.40 -105.56
N ASN A 427 27.56 -47.32 -106.64
CA ASN A 427 26.56 -46.28 -106.92
C ASN A 427 25.17 -46.59 -106.32
N LEU A 428 24.88 -47.86 -105.97
CA LEU A 428 23.60 -48.27 -105.36
C LEU A 428 23.42 -47.70 -103.94
N ILE A 429 24.52 -47.40 -103.26
CA ILE A 429 24.57 -47.02 -101.84
C ILE A 429 25.20 -45.62 -101.71
N SER A 430 24.89 -44.71 -102.62
CA SER A 430 25.45 -43.35 -102.63
C SER A 430 24.93 -42.46 -101.48
N ASN A 431 23.78 -42.79 -100.89
CA ASN A 431 23.21 -42.04 -99.75
C ASN A 431 23.60 -42.57 -98.36
N LEU A 432 24.15 -43.78 -98.27
CA LEU A 432 24.70 -44.31 -97.01
C LEU A 432 26.22 -44.31 -97.16
N LYS A 433 26.89 -43.43 -96.42
CA LYS A 433 28.35 -43.18 -96.39
C LYS A 433 29.19 -44.47 -96.18
N PHE A 434 29.22 -45.39 -97.15
CA PHE A 434 29.89 -46.69 -97.04
C PHE A 434 31.26 -46.70 -97.74
N ASN A 435 31.49 -45.83 -98.73
CA ASN A 435 32.72 -45.85 -99.54
C ASN A 435 33.96 -45.27 -98.88
N ASN A 436 33.95 -45.08 -97.56
CA ASN A 436 35.02 -44.41 -96.85
C ASN A 436 35.40 -45.18 -95.59
N ILE A 437 35.68 -46.49 -95.75
CA ILE A 437 36.12 -47.44 -94.72
C ILE A 437 37.34 -46.92 -93.94
N LEU A 438 38.20 -46.09 -94.55
CA LEU A 438 39.34 -45.45 -93.90
C LEU A 438 39.01 -44.13 -93.15
N SER A 439 37.79 -43.62 -93.25
CA SER A 439 37.31 -42.46 -92.46
C SER A 439 36.14 -42.83 -91.53
N PHE A 440 35.92 -44.14 -91.32
CA PHE A 440 34.88 -44.65 -90.42
C PHE A 440 35.21 -44.45 -88.94
N GLU A 441 36.44 -44.12 -88.57
CA GLU A 441 36.82 -43.86 -87.18
C GLU A 441 36.12 -42.64 -86.57
N ASN A 442 35.71 -41.65 -87.38
CA ASN A 442 35.33 -40.35 -86.82
C ASN A 442 33.84 -39.97 -86.88
N ASN A 443 32.96 -40.69 -87.56
CA ASN A 443 31.62 -40.14 -87.85
C ASN A 443 30.40 -41.05 -87.67
N LEU A 444 30.53 -42.25 -87.07
CA LEU A 444 29.36 -43.10 -86.80
C LEU A 444 29.39 -43.79 -85.43
N ASN A 445 29.75 -43.05 -84.38
CA ASN A 445 29.08 -43.30 -83.10
C ASN A 445 27.63 -42.82 -83.27
N LEU A 446 26.71 -43.75 -83.57
CA LEU A 446 25.27 -43.45 -83.73
C LEU A 446 24.64 -42.86 -82.45
N ILE A 447 25.34 -42.95 -81.33
CA ILE A 447 24.90 -42.47 -80.02
C ILE A 447 26.08 -41.78 -79.35
N ASN A 448 26.01 -40.45 -79.18
CA ASN A 448 26.88 -39.69 -78.27
C ASN A 448 26.15 -39.51 -76.95
N ILE A 449 26.76 -39.99 -75.86
CA ILE A 449 26.19 -39.92 -74.51
C ILE A 449 27.03 -38.97 -73.68
N ASP A 450 26.55 -37.74 -73.57
CA ASP A 450 27.11 -36.72 -72.70
C ASP A 450 26.28 -36.64 -71.42
N TYR A 451 26.96 -36.77 -70.28
CA TYR A 451 26.34 -36.64 -68.96
C TYR A 451 27.23 -35.79 -68.07
N ASN A 452 26.66 -34.73 -67.51
CA ASN A 452 27.35 -33.82 -66.60
C ASN A 452 27.02 -34.20 -65.16
N PHE A 453 28.06 -34.39 -64.35
CA PHE A 453 27.93 -34.73 -62.94
C PHE A 453 27.62 -33.49 -62.11
N GLU A 454 26.70 -33.65 -61.15
CA GLU A 454 26.63 -32.73 -60.02
C GLU A 454 27.92 -32.89 -59.19
N ILE A 455 28.71 -31.83 -59.11
CA ILE A 455 29.95 -31.80 -58.34
C ILE A 455 29.55 -31.64 -56.87
N LEU A 456 29.67 -32.73 -56.11
CA LEU A 456 29.38 -32.74 -54.68
C LEU A 456 30.68 -32.79 -53.87
N PRO A 457 30.70 -32.16 -52.69
CA PRO A 457 31.86 -32.20 -51.80
C PRO A 457 32.12 -33.63 -51.31
N ASN A 458 33.40 -34.05 -51.36
CA ASN A 458 33.80 -35.37 -50.87
C ASN A 458 34.00 -35.32 -49.35
N LEU A 459 32.99 -35.78 -48.62
CA LEU A 459 32.95 -35.73 -47.16
C LEU A 459 33.83 -36.80 -46.50
N ASN A 460 34.41 -36.46 -45.36
CA ASN A 460 35.15 -37.40 -44.52
C ASN A 460 34.22 -38.46 -43.90
N LYS A 461 34.59 -39.74 -44.00
CA LYS A 461 33.84 -40.87 -43.43
C LYS A 461 33.63 -40.76 -41.93
N ASN A 462 34.58 -40.15 -41.21
CA ASN A 462 34.46 -39.94 -39.77
C ASN A 462 33.32 -38.97 -39.43
N LEU A 463 33.17 -37.88 -40.18
CA LEU A 463 32.09 -36.91 -40.02
C LEU A 463 30.73 -37.51 -40.34
N ILE A 464 30.63 -38.38 -41.35
CA ILE A 464 29.40 -39.10 -41.69
C ILE A 464 28.99 -40.05 -40.54
N ASN A 465 29.95 -40.75 -39.94
CA ASN A 465 29.70 -41.63 -38.80
C ASN A 465 29.29 -40.84 -37.54
N GLU A 466 29.94 -39.71 -37.28
CA GLU A 466 29.55 -38.78 -36.22
C GLU A 466 28.12 -38.26 -36.42
N ALA A 467 27.75 -37.87 -37.65
CA ALA A 467 26.40 -37.42 -37.99
C ALA A 467 25.35 -38.50 -37.72
N LYS A 468 25.62 -39.75 -38.15
CA LYS A 468 24.74 -40.90 -37.90
C LYS A 468 24.60 -41.19 -36.40
N ASN A 469 25.69 -41.14 -35.65
CA ASN A 469 25.69 -41.36 -34.20
C ASN A 469 24.95 -40.24 -33.45
N TYR A 470 25.04 -38.99 -33.92
CA TYR A 470 24.35 -37.86 -33.33
C TYR A 470 22.83 -37.92 -33.55
N LEU A 471 22.39 -38.31 -34.75
CA LEU A 471 20.97 -38.34 -35.12
C LEU A 471 20.22 -39.58 -34.62
N ASN A 472 20.93 -40.66 -34.30
CA ASN A 472 20.37 -41.88 -33.68
C ASN A 472 20.22 -41.78 -32.16
N LYS A 473 20.77 -40.74 -31.53
CA LYS A 473 20.59 -40.40 -30.11
C LYS A 473 19.46 -39.39 -29.96
#